data_AF-A0A816II11-F1
#
_entry.id   AF-A0A816II11-F1
#
_cell.length_a   1.000
_cell.length_b   1.000
_cell.length_c   1.000
_cell.angle_alpha   90.00
_cell.angle_beta   90.00
_cell.angle_gamma   90.00
#
_symmetry.space_group_name_H-M   'P 1'
#
loop_
_entity.id
_entity.type
_entity.pdbx_description
1 polymer ?
#
loop_
_entity_poly.entity_id
_entity_poly.type
_entity_poly.pdbx_seq_one_letter_code
_entity_poly.pdbx_strand_id
1 'polypeptide(L)'
;CFYEGSNAPVYSEVQSSRINNALPLPSVLKGAFKIVEGPASSATGHPDEIAKLFLGLYGQPSVSVVPDQSAAASGEKLKIGVILSGGQAPGGHNVISGLFGKGLISTSS
;
A
#
# COMPACT_ATOMS: atom_id res chain seq x y z
N CYS A 1 -18.84 -31.95 27.11
CA CYS A 1 -18.39 -32.64 25.88
C CYS A 1 -18.13 -31.59 24.81
N PHE A 2 -16.85 -31.30 24.55
CA PHE A 2 -16.40 -30.41 23.49
C PHE A 2 -16.60 -31.10 22.14
N TYR A 3 -17.22 -30.42 21.18
CA TYR A 3 -17.08 -30.79 19.77
C TYR A 3 -15.85 -30.07 19.23
N GLU A 4 -14.76 -30.82 19.02
CA GLU A 4 -13.74 -30.47 18.04
C GLU A 4 -14.39 -30.51 16.64
N GLY A 5 -14.25 -29.42 15.89
CA GLY A 5 -14.76 -29.34 14.52
C GLY A 5 -14.53 -27.94 13.96
N SER A 6 -13.47 -27.81 13.18
CA SER A 6 -13.04 -26.63 12.38
C SER A 6 -14.10 -25.53 12.22
N ASN A 7 -13.89 -24.38 12.87
CA ASN A 7 -14.63 -23.14 12.64
C ASN A 7 -14.24 -22.54 11.28
N ALA A 8 -14.76 -23.09 10.18
CA ALA A 8 -14.75 -22.40 8.90
C ALA A 8 -15.74 -21.22 9.00
N PRO A 9 -15.33 -19.98 8.67
CA PRO A 9 -16.24 -18.84 8.67
C PRO A 9 -17.40 -19.10 7.68
N VAL A 10 -18.64 -18.98 8.17
CA VAL A 10 -19.83 -19.06 7.32
C VAL A 10 -19.97 -17.75 6.56
N TYR A 11 -19.57 -17.74 5.29
CA TYR A 11 -19.72 -16.59 4.40
C TYR A 11 -21.08 -16.63 3.69
N SER A 12 -21.66 -15.45 3.45
CA SER A 12 -22.79 -15.34 2.52
C SER A 12 -22.34 -15.67 1.09
N GLU A 13 -23.29 -15.99 0.22
CA GLU A 13 -23.01 -16.26 -1.21
C GLU A 13 -22.26 -15.08 -1.87
N VAL A 14 -22.68 -13.85 -1.59
CA VAL A 14 -22.02 -12.64 -2.10
C VAL A 14 -20.61 -12.48 -1.53
N GLN A 15 -20.41 -12.72 -0.24
CA GLN A 15 -19.07 -12.68 0.38
C GLN A 15 -18.14 -13.72 -0.25
N SER A 16 -18.64 -14.94 -0.45
CA SER A 16 -17.90 -16.05 -1.06
C SER A 16 -17.51 -15.73 -2.51
N SER A 17 -18.41 -15.11 -3.28
CA SER A 17 -18.11 -14.72 -4.68
C SER A 17 -17.05 -13.61 -4.78
N ARG A 18 -17.00 -12.70 -3.80
CA ARG A 18 -16.10 -11.52 -3.83
C ARG A 18 -14.74 -11.78 -3.22
N ILE A 19 -14.56 -12.86 -2.45
CA ILE A 19 -13.29 -13.17 -1.79
C ILE A 19 -12.16 -13.43 -2.79
N ASN A 20 -12.49 -14.02 -3.94
CA ASN A 20 -11.54 -14.36 -5.00
C ASN A 20 -11.46 -13.30 -6.10
N ASN A 21 -12.08 -12.13 -5.89
CA ASN A 21 -12.09 -11.07 -6.90
C ASN A 21 -10.70 -10.42 -7.00
N ALA A 22 -10.01 -10.64 -8.13
CA ALA A 22 -8.72 -10.02 -8.39
C ALA A 22 -8.89 -8.54 -8.73
N LEU A 23 -8.29 -7.66 -7.93
CA LEU A 23 -8.32 -6.23 -8.20
C LEU A 23 -7.40 -5.87 -9.38
N PRO A 24 -7.83 -4.98 -10.28
CA PRO A 24 -7.00 -4.56 -11.40
C PRO A 24 -5.79 -3.80 -10.88
N LEU A 25 -4.60 -4.32 -11.19
CA LEU A 25 -3.33 -3.65 -10.89
C LEU A 25 -2.90 -2.76 -12.06
N PRO A 26 -2.42 -1.53 -11.80
CA PRO A 26 -1.75 -0.71 -12.81
C PRO A 26 -0.62 -1.49 -13.49
N SER A 27 -0.49 -1.33 -14.81
CA SER A 27 0.49 -2.08 -15.62
C SER A 27 1.92 -1.91 -15.12
N VAL A 28 2.29 -0.69 -14.70
CA VAL A 28 3.62 -0.37 -14.17
C VAL A 28 3.97 -1.15 -12.90
N LEU A 29 2.97 -1.53 -12.10
CA LEU A 29 3.19 -2.30 -10.87
C LEU A 29 3.25 -3.81 -11.13
N LYS A 30 2.99 -4.29 -12.35
CA LYS A 30 3.02 -5.73 -12.66
C LYS A 30 4.43 -6.28 -12.88
N GLY A 31 5.41 -5.41 -13.15
CA GLY A 31 6.81 -5.79 -13.38
C GLY A 31 7.78 -4.92 -12.57
N ALA A 32 9.06 -5.05 -12.90
CA ALA A 32 10.09 -4.18 -12.36
C ALA A 32 9.90 -2.74 -12.87
N PHE A 33 10.17 -1.77 -11.98
CA PHE A 33 9.97 -0.36 -12.24
C PHE A 33 11.10 0.45 -11.63
N LYS A 34 11.30 1.64 -12.17
CA LYS A 34 12.16 2.66 -11.57
C LYS A 34 11.35 3.87 -11.15
N ILE A 35 11.96 4.63 -10.26
CA ILE A 35 11.47 5.89 -9.77
C ILE A 35 12.12 7.03 -10.57
N VAL A 36 11.30 7.98 -11.03
CA VAL A 36 11.73 9.20 -11.71
C VAL A 36 11.28 10.39 -10.88
N GLU A 37 12.25 11.20 -10.46
CA GLU A 37 12.00 12.45 -9.75
C GLU A 37 11.50 13.53 -10.73
N GLY A 38 10.47 14.24 -10.30
CA GLY A 38 9.90 15.39 -10.99
C GLY A 38 10.22 16.70 -10.26
N PRO A 39 9.48 17.77 -10.58
CA PRO A 39 9.66 19.07 -9.93
C PRO A 39 9.44 19.03 -8.42
N ALA A 40 10.08 19.96 -7.72
CA ALA A 40 9.89 20.18 -6.28
C ALA A 40 8.43 20.49 -5.94
N SER A 41 7.94 19.88 -4.87
CA SER A 41 6.60 20.14 -4.35
C SER A 41 6.52 21.51 -3.66
N SER A 42 5.33 22.09 -3.65
CA SER A 42 5.03 23.31 -2.90
C SER A 42 3.66 23.20 -2.23
N ALA A 43 3.36 24.12 -1.34
CA ALA A 43 2.08 24.17 -0.65
C ALA A 43 1.10 25.11 -1.36
N THR A 44 -0.18 24.73 -1.40
CA THR A 44 -1.24 25.55 -2.00
C THR A 44 -1.45 26.88 -1.27
N GLY A 45 -1.07 27.01 0.01
CA GLY A 45 -1.17 28.25 0.78
C GLY A 45 -0.04 28.42 1.78
N HIS A 46 0.44 29.66 1.95
CA HIS A 46 1.53 30.06 2.86
C HIS A 46 2.83 29.23 2.71
N PRO A 47 3.41 29.16 1.49
CA PRO A 47 4.60 28.36 1.24
C PRO A 47 5.77 28.73 2.16
N ASP A 48 5.98 30.01 2.44
CA ASP A 48 7.09 30.50 3.27
C ASP A 48 6.96 30.10 4.75
N GLU A 49 5.74 30.03 5.27
CA GLU A 49 5.48 29.63 6.66
C GLU A 49 5.63 28.12 6.81
N ILE A 50 5.07 27.35 5.86
CA ILE A 50 5.15 25.89 5.86
C ILE A 50 6.61 25.44 5.66
N ALA A 51 7.38 26.13 4.81
CA ALA A 51 8.80 25.86 4.63
C ALA A 51 9.58 26.00 5.95
N LYS A 52 9.25 26.99 6.78
CA LYS A 52 9.88 27.19 8.10
C LYS A 52 9.51 26.09 9.10
N LEU A 53 8.30 25.54 9.00
CA LEU A 53 7.83 24.47 9.90
C LEU A 53 8.41 23.10 9.54
N PHE A 54 8.63 22.83 8.25
CA PHE A 54 9.03 21.50 7.75
C PHE A 54 10.36 21.54 6.98
N LEU A 55 11.42 22.04 7.63
CA LEU A 55 12.74 22.24 7.00
C LEU A 55 13.33 21.00 6.30
N GLY A 56 13.02 19.79 6.79
CA GLY A 56 13.53 18.53 6.22
C GLY A 56 12.62 17.84 5.20
N LEU A 57 11.40 18.35 4.99
CA LEU A 57 10.39 17.70 4.14
C LEU A 57 9.83 18.63 3.05
N TYR A 58 9.87 19.94 3.28
CA TYR A 58 9.37 20.90 2.31
C TYR A 58 10.23 20.88 1.03
N GLY A 59 9.57 20.91 -0.13
CA GLY A 59 10.26 20.95 -1.42
C GLY A 59 10.73 19.59 -1.95
N GLN A 60 10.38 18.47 -1.30
CA GLN A 60 10.69 17.14 -1.83
C GLN A 60 10.13 16.97 -3.25
N PRO A 61 10.87 16.29 -4.16
CA PRO A 61 10.46 16.13 -5.53
C PRO A 61 9.19 15.27 -5.63
N SER A 62 8.35 15.62 -6.59
CA SER A 62 7.29 14.71 -7.04
C SER A 62 7.89 13.44 -7.63
N VAL A 63 7.15 12.33 -7.58
CA VAL A 63 7.68 11.02 -7.97
C VAL A 63 6.77 10.34 -8.97
N SER A 64 7.35 9.87 -10.08
CA SER A 64 6.67 9.04 -11.09
C SER A 64 7.28 7.65 -11.13
N VAL A 65 6.43 6.65 -11.30
CA VAL A 65 6.84 5.25 -11.46
C VAL A 65 6.80 4.91 -12.95
N VAL A 66 7.91 4.41 -13.50
CA VAL A 66 7.99 4.00 -14.91
C VAL A 66 8.53 2.57 -15.04
N PRO A 67 8.09 1.77 -16.02
CA PRO A 67 8.59 0.42 -16.21
C PRO A 67 10.11 0.42 -16.46
N ASP A 68 10.81 -0.51 -15.81
CA ASP A 68 12.24 -0.74 -16.02
C ASP A 68 12.57 -2.20 -15.71
N GLN A 69 12.88 -2.98 -16.75
CA GLN A 69 13.18 -4.40 -16.60
C GLN A 69 14.53 -4.68 -15.94
N SER A 70 15.39 -3.66 -15.83
CA SER A 70 16.71 -3.76 -15.21
C SER A 70 16.69 -3.37 -13.72
N ALA A 71 15.55 -2.89 -13.20
CA ALA A 71 15.45 -2.51 -11.80
C ALA A 71 15.47 -3.75 -10.90
N ALA A 72 16.49 -3.84 -10.05
CA ALA A 72 16.61 -4.92 -9.08
C ALA A 72 15.52 -4.80 -8.01
N ALA A 73 14.77 -5.87 -7.78
CA ALA A 73 13.88 -5.95 -6.64
C ALA A 73 14.72 -6.11 -5.36
N SER A 74 14.55 -5.21 -4.39
CA SER A 74 15.05 -5.46 -3.04
C SER A 74 14.29 -6.65 -2.46
N GLY A 75 14.99 -7.75 -2.19
CA GLY A 75 14.43 -8.96 -1.56
C GLY A 75 14.37 -8.86 -0.03
N GLU A 76 14.59 -7.69 0.54
CA GLU A 76 14.61 -7.49 1.99
C GLU A 76 13.19 -7.54 2.57
N LYS A 77 13.03 -8.31 3.64
CA LYS A 77 11.77 -8.37 4.38
C LYS A 77 11.58 -7.07 5.15
N LEU A 78 10.49 -6.36 4.92
CA LEU A 78 10.15 -5.14 5.67
C LEU A 78 9.20 -5.47 6.83
N LYS A 79 9.41 -4.76 7.95
CA LYS A 79 8.46 -4.72 9.07
C LYS A 79 7.72 -3.40 8.98
N ILE A 80 6.42 -3.45 8.68
CA ILE A 80 5.59 -2.27 8.43
C ILE A 80 4.41 -2.26 9.42
N GLY A 81 4.26 -1.18 10.17
CA GLY A 81 3.06 -0.91 10.97
C GLY A 81 2.02 -0.15 10.15
N VAL A 82 0.76 -0.56 10.22
CA VAL A 82 -0.36 0.07 9.50
C VAL A 82 -1.39 0.58 10.49
N ILE A 83 -1.80 1.85 10.35
CA ILE A 83 -2.85 2.48 11.15
C ILE A 83 -3.95 2.95 10.20
N LEU A 84 -5.20 2.56 10.48
CA LEU A 84 -6.38 3.09 9.82
C LEU A 84 -6.97 4.20 10.71
N SER A 85 -6.99 5.44 10.21
CA SER A 85 -7.50 6.60 10.94
C SER A 85 -8.78 7.15 10.32
N GLY A 86 -9.62 7.79 11.13
CA GLY A 86 -10.91 8.35 10.71
C GLY A 86 -12.07 7.34 10.77
N GLY A 87 -13.17 7.69 10.09
CA GLY A 87 -14.36 6.83 9.99
C GLY A 87 -14.17 5.68 9.00
N GLN A 88 -15.08 4.70 9.02
CA GLN A 88 -15.02 3.56 8.10
C GLN A 88 -15.22 4.00 6.65
N ALA A 89 -14.30 3.57 5.78
CA ALA A 89 -14.38 3.75 4.33
C ALA A 89 -14.29 2.37 3.62
N PRO A 90 -15.17 2.08 2.65
CA PRO A 90 -15.06 0.88 1.84
C PRO A 90 -13.70 0.79 1.13
N GLY A 91 -13.04 -0.37 1.20
CA GLY A 91 -11.76 -0.63 0.53
C GLY A 91 -10.52 -0.63 1.44
N GLY A 92 -10.64 -0.28 2.73
CA GLY A 92 -9.51 -0.33 3.67
C GLY A 92 -8.81 -1.71 3.72
N HIS A 93 -9.58 -2.80 3.68
CA HIS A 93 -9.02 -4.16 3.62
C HIS A 93 -8.31 -4.48 2.28
N ASN A 94 -8.69 -3.84 1.18
CA ASN A 94 -8.02 -3.99 -0.11
C ASN A 94 -6.63 -3.34 -0.07
N VAL A 95 -6.48 -2.23 0.65
CA VAL A 95 -5.18 -1.60 0.89
C VAL A 95 -4.26 -2.54 1.69
N ILE A 96 -4.76 -3.11 2.78
CA ILE A 96 -3.98 -4.03 3.63
C ILE A 96 -3.57 -5.29 2.85
N SER A 97 -4.49 -5.90 2.11
CA SER A 97 -4.17 -7.09 1.29
C SER A 97 -3.18 -6.77 0.17
N GLY A 98 -3.23 -5.57 -0.42
CA GLY A 98 -2.25 -5.11 -1.41
C GLY A 98 -0.83 -4.98 -0.85
N LEU A 99 -0.68 -4.56 0.42
CA LEU A 99 0.62 -4.49 1.09
C LEU A 99 1.19 -5.89 1.40
N PHE A 100 0.33 -6.86 1.70
CA PHE A 100 0.76 -8.23 2.03
C PHE A 100 1.05 -9.09 0.78
N GLY A 101 0.23 -8.97 -0.27
CA GLY A 101 0.20 -9.91 -1.40
C GLY A 101 1.46 -10.02 -2.25
N LYS A 102 2.41 -9.08 -2.13
CA LYS A 102 3.70 -9.12 -2.84
C LYS A 102 4.91 -9.38 -1.94
N GLY A 103 4.70 -9.86 -0.71
CA GLY A 103 5.80 -10.22 0.18
C GLY A 103 6.57 -9.04 0.78
N LEU A 104 6.03 -7.82 0.70
CA LEU A 104 6.62 -6.62 1.31
C LEU A 104 6.57 -6.69 2.84
N ILE A 105 5.53 -7.30 3.42
CA ILE A 105 5.35 -7.40 4.88
C ILE A 105 5.52 -8.85 5.34
N SER A 106 6.50 -9.08 6.21
CA SER A 106 6.64 -10.36 6.93
C SER A 106 5.89 -10.29 8.25
N THR A 107 4.93 -11.20 8.48
CA THR A 107 4.42 -11.46 9.83
C THR A 107 5.45 -12.28 10.59
N SER A 108 5.84 -11.84 11.79
CA SER A 108 6.55 -12.71 12.73
C SER A 108 5.58 -13.81 13.16
N SER A 109 5.85 -15.06 12.79
CA SER A 109 5.31 -16.23 13.48
C SER A 109 5.84 -16.27 14.92
#